data_AF-W7F7W2-F1
#
_entry.id   AF-W7F7W2-F1
#
_cell.length_a   1.000
_cell.length_b   1.000
_cell.length_c   1.000
_cell.angle_alpha   90.00
_cell.angle_beta   90.00
_cell.angle_gamma   90.00
#
_symmetry.space_group_name_H-M   'P 1'
#
loop_
_entity.id
_entity.type
_entity.pdbx_description
1 polymer ?
#
loop_
_entity_poly.entity_id
_entity_poly.type
_entity_poly.pdbx_seq_one_letter_code
_entity_poly.pdbx_strand_id
1 'polypeptide(L)'
;MFILSHIEKKELLELWAPKYLYFDALKYISMIKHAPFHESSQMLYDISGVETWEKICNGLLKMYQAEIIQKRQILQHILFGNLIDF
;
A
#
# COMPACT_ATOMS: atom_id res chain seq x y z
N MET A 1 4.01 4.84 -18.39
CA MET A 1 2.75 4.06 -18.33
C MET A 1 2.98 2.53 -18.34
N PHE A 2 4.20 2.02 -18.08
CA PHE A 2 4.52 0.57 -18.13
C PHE A 2 5.03 -0.03 -16.79
N ILE A 3 5.12 0.77 -15.73
CA ILE A 3 5.84 0.39 -14.49
C ILE A 3 4.93 -0.37 -13.50
N LEU A 4 3.63 -0.07 -13.48
CA LEU A 4 2.72 -0.54 -12.43
C LEU A 4 2.35 -2.03 -12.53
N SER A 5 2.16 -2.57 -13.74
CA SER A 5 1.79 -3.98 -13.94
C SER A 5 2.93 -4.99 -13.75
N HIS A 6 4.16 -4.51 -13.50
CA HIS A 6 5.36 -5.36 -13.41
C HIS A 6 6.01 -5.34 -12.02
N ILE A 7 5.25 -5.00 -10.97
CA ILE A 7 5.76 -4.90 -9.59
C ILE A 7 6.33 -6.22 -9.05
N GLU A 8 6.00 -7.36 -9.65
CA GLU A 8 6.56 -8.67 -9.26
C GLU A 8 8.03 -8.85 -9.73
N LYS A 9 8.52 -8.02 -10.65
CA LYS A 9 9.90 -8.11 -11.12
C LYS A 9 10.85 -7.55 -10.06
N LYS A 10 11.60 -8.45 -9.42
CA LYS A 10 12.59 -8.11 -8.37
C LYS A 10 13.56 -7.00 -8.80
N GLU A 11 14.03 -7.02 -10.03
CA GLU A 11 14.92 -5.99 -10.58
C GLU A 11 14.31 -4.58 -10.53
N LEU A 12 13.01 -4.46 -10.83
CA LEU A 12 12.30 -3.17 -10.74
C LEU A 12 12.15 -2.74 -9.29
N LEU A 13 11.82 -3.68 -8.39
CA LEU A 13 11.73 -3.37 -6.97
C LEU A 13 13.08 -2.90 -6.41
N GLU A 14 14.18 -3.55 -6.77
CA GLU A 14 15.53 -3.15 -6.33
C GLU A 14 15.95 -1.79 -6.87
N LEU A 15 15.61 -1.49 -8.12
CA LEU A 15 15.94 -0.21 -8.76
C LEU A 15 15.17 0.97 -8.14
N TRP A 16 13.90 0.77 -7.78
CA TRP A 16 12.99 1.83 -7.38
C TRP A 16 12.77 1.96 -5.87
N ALA A 17 12.98 0.89 -5.08
CA ALA A 17 12.84 0.93 -3.63
C ALA A 17 13.61 2.07 -2.94
N PRO A 18 14.88 2.38 -3.32
CA PRO A 18 15.61 3.48 -2.68
C PRO A 18 15.02 4.88 -2.95
N LYS A 19 14.12 5.02 -3.94
CA LYS A 19 13.56 6.30 -4.39
C LYS A 19 12.10 6.49 -4.02
N TYR A 20 11.35 5.41 -3.84
CA TYR A 20 9.91 5.44 -3.69
C TYR A 20 9.45 4.48 -2.60
N LEU A 21 8.83 5.03 -1.56
CA LEU A 21 8.30 4.28 -0.41
C LEU A 21 7.37 3.12 -0.82
N TYR A 22 6.56 3.33 -1.87
CA TYR A 22 5.67 2.29 -2.37
C TYR A 22 6.43 1.06 -2.85
N PHE A 23 7.50 1.24 -3.63
CA PHE A 23 8.33 0.13 -4.12
C PHE A 23 9.15 -0.50 -3.00
N ASP A 24 9.59 0.28 -2.02
CA ASP A 24 10.29 -0.23 -0.84
C ASP A 24 9.40 -1.16 0.00
N ALA A 25 8.14 -0.74 0.24
CA ALA A 25 7.16 -1.57 0.94
C ALA A 25 6.86 -2.88 0.16
N LEU A 26 6.74 -2.82 -1.16
CA LEU A 26 6.54 -4.01 -2.00
C LEU A 26 7.75 -4.96 -1.95
N LYS A 27 8.97 -4.41 -1.99
CA LYS A 27 10.21 -5.17 -1.82
C LYS A 27 10.23 -5.89 -0.48
N TYR A 28 9.88 -5.20 0.60
CA TYR A 28 9.81 -5.78 1.94
C TYR A 28 8.78 -6.92 2.03
N ILE A 29 7.58 -6.74 1.46
CA ILE A 29 6.56 -7.79 1.42
C ILE A 29 7.05 -9.01 0.65
N SER A 30 7.66 -8.81 -0.53
CA SER A 30 8.20 -9.91 -1.35
C SER A 30 9.36 -10.65 -0.67
N MET A 31 10.13 -9.96 0.19
CA MET A 31 11.20 -10.59 0.97
C MET A 31 10.66 -11.52 2.06
N ILE A 32 9.54 -11.16 2.70
CA ILE A 32 8.97 -11.91 3.83
C ILE A 32 8.02 -13.01 3.36
N LYS A 33 7.21 -12.73 2.33
CA LYS A 33 6.21 -13.67 1.84
C LYS A 33 6.81 -14.51 0.71
N HIS A 34 7.18 -15.74 1.03
CA HIS A 34 7.70 -16.72 0.06
C HIS A 34 6.57 -17.39 -0.74
N ALA A 35 5.72 -16.59 -1.38
CA ALA A 35 4.62 -17.04 -2.23
C ALA A 35 4.42 -16.04 -3.38
N PRO A 36 3.74 -16.44 -4.48
CA PRO A 36 3.37 -15.51 -5.53
C PRO A 36 2.66 -14.26 -4.98
N PHE A 37 2.93 -13.10 -5.57
CA PHE A 37 2.45 -11.84 -5.01
C PHE A 37 0.92 -11.74 -5.07
N HIS A 38 0.31 -12.22 -6.16
CA HIS A 38 -1.15 -12.33 -6.29
C HIS A 38 -1.78 -13.21 -5.18
N GLU A 39 -1.21 -14.37 -4.88
CA GLU A 39 -1.75 -15.25 -3.82
C GLU A 39 -1.62 -14.66 -2.42
N SER A 40 -0.47 -14.05 -2.14
CA SER A 40 -0.12 -13.62 -0.78
C SER A 40 -0.58 -12.20 -0.45
N SER A 41 -0.85 -11.39 -1.48
CA SER A 41 -1.14 -9.96 -1.38
C SER A 41 -2.10 -9.49 -2.49
N GLN A 42 -3.19 -10.22 -2.70
CA GLN A 42 -4.17 -10.00 -3.78
C GLN A 42 -4.61 -8.53 -3.94
N MET A 43 -4.94 -7.84 -2.84
CA MET A 43 -5.36 -6.42 -2.90
C MET A 43 -4.29 -5.51 -3.51
N LEU A 44 -3.01 -5.72 -3.16
CA LEU A 44 -1.91 -4.94 -3.73
C LEU A 44 -1.67 -5.30 -5.19
N TYR A 45 -1.87 -6.57 -5.55
CA TYR A 45 -1.82 -7.04 -6.93
C TYR A 45 -2.93 -6.37 -7.77
N ASP A 46 -4.16 -6.31 -7.28
CA ASP A 46 -5.28 -5.66 -7.97
C ASP A 46 -5.03 -4.15 -8.17
N ILE A 47 -4.50 -3.48 -7.15
CA ILE A 47 -4.15 -2.05 -7.20
C ILE A 47 -3.04 -1.79 -8.24
N SER A 48 -2.11 -2.72 -8.41
CA SER A 48 -1.03 -2.61 -9.40
C SER A 48 -1.53 -2.60 -10.85
N GLY A 49 -2.74 -3.09 -11.10
CA GLY A 49 -3.41 -3.04 -12.41
C GLY A 49 -4.02 -1.67 -12.74
N VAL A 50 -4.05 -0.72 -11.81
CA VAL A 50 -4.64 0.61 -12.03
C VAL A 50 -3.67 1.48 -12.84
N GLU A 51 -4.20 2.16 -13.86
CA GLU A 51 -3.41 2.84 -14.91
C GLU A 51 -2.58 4.04 -14.42
N THR A 52 -3.03 4.74 -13.38
CA THR A 52 -2.42 6.00 -12.92
C THR A 52 -2.20 6.04 -11.41
N TRP A 53 -1.07 6.62 -11.02
CA TRP A 53 -0.75 6.86 -9.60
C TRP A 53 -1.79 7.73 -8.90
N GLU A 54 -2.36 8.71 -9.61
CA GLU A 54 -3.42 9.55 -9.06
C GLU A 54 -4.65 8.74 -8.65
N LYS A 55 -5.10 7.80 -9.51
CA LYS A 55 -6.21 6.89 -9.17
C LYS A 55 -5.84 5.97 -8.01
N ILE A 56 -4.60 5.44 -7.98
CA ILE A 56 -4.10 4.60 -6.89
C ILE A 56 -4.13 5.37 -5.56
N CYS A 57 -3.53 6.57 -5.51
CA CYS A 57 -3.49 7.40 -4.30
C CYS A 57 -4.89 7.76 -3.81
N ASN A 58 -5.77 8.19 -4.71
CA ASN A 58 -7.16 8.52 -4.37
C ASN A 58 -7.93 7.29 -3.83
N GLY A 59 -7.71 6.11 -4.43
CA GLY A 59 -8.30 4.86 -3.97
C GLY A 59 -7.79 4.45 -2.59
N LEU A 60 -6.47 4.49 -2.38
CA LEU A 60 -5.83 4.16 -1.10
C LEU A 60 -6.24 5.10 0.03
N LEU A 61 -6.39 6.41 -0.24
CA LEU A 61 -6.87 7.38 0.75
C LEU A 61 -8.31 7.07 1.18
N LYS A 62 -9.20 6.77 0.23
CA LYS A 62 -10.58 6.36 0.53
C LYS A 62 -10.62 5.06 1.34
N MET A 63 -9.79 4.09 0.97
CA MET A 63 -9.67 2.83 1.69
C MET A 63 -9.14 3.05 3.10
N TYR A 64 -8.13 3.90 3.30
CA TYR A 64 -7.63 4.27 4.62
C TYR A 64 -8.71 4.91 5.48
N GLN A 65 -9.51 5.82 4.91
CA GLN A 65 -10.61 6.43 5.62
C GLN A 65 -11.67 5.40 6.05
N ALA A 66 -12.06 4.47 5.17
CA ALA A 66 -13.08 3.48 5.47
C ALA A 66 -12.60 2.36 6.42
N GLU A 67 -11.41 1.81 6.17
CA GLU A 67 -10.90 0.62 6.86
C GLU A 67 -10.09 0.91 8.11
N ILE A 68 -9.54 2.13 8.25
CA ILE A 68 -8.74 2.52 9.42
C ILE A 68 -9.51 3.56 10.22
N ILE A 69 -9.80 4.71 9.62
CA ILE A 69 -10.38 5.84 10.34
C ILE A 69 -11.84 5.61 10.70
N GLN A 70 -12.65 4.89 9.92
CA GLN A 70 -14.05 4.64 10.30
C GLN A 70 -14.23 3.36 11.12
N LYS A 71 -13.16 2.59 11.31
CA LYS A 71 -13.20 1.29 11.98
C LYS A 71 -13.03 1.47 13.48
N ARG A 72 -14.14 1.37 14.22
CA ARG A 72 -14.17 1.57 15.67
C ARG A 72 -13.12 0.77 16.42
N GLN A 73 -12.90 -0.50 16.04
CA GLN A 73 -11.92 -1.37 16.69
C GLN A 73 -10.49 -0.82 16.61
N ILE A 74 -10.20 0.02 15.61
CA ILE A 74 -8.91 0.69 15.45
C ILE A 74 -8.96 2.05 16.14
N LEU A 75 -9.95 2.88 15.80
CA LEU A 75 -10.08 4.25 16.32
C LEU A 75 -10.14 4.34 17.84
N GLN A 76 -10.73 3.36 18.51
CA GLN A 76 -10.89 3.38 19.97
C GLN A 76 -9.55 3.45 20.72
N HIS A 77 -8.44 3.16 20.05
CA HIS A 77 -7.10 3.20 20.60
C HIS A 77 -6.35 4.51 20.28
N ILE A 78 -6.95 5.44 19.54
CA ILE A 78 -6.36 6.76 19.29
C ILE A 78 -6.50 7.61 20.56
N LEU A 79 -5.38 8.21 20.98
CA LEU A 79 -5.31 9.09 22.14
C LEU A 79 -5.61 10.52 21.72
N PHE A 80 -6.53 11.16 22.44
CA PHE A 80 -6.88 12.57 22.29
C PHE A 80 -6.33 13.37 23.46
N GLY A 81 -5.99 14.63 23.21
CA GLY A 81 -5.40 15.54 24.19
C GLY A 81 -5.20 16.91 23.56
N ASN A 82 -4.44 17.79 24.21
CA ASN A 82 -4.39 19.22 23.84
C ASN A 82 -3.98 19.56 22.39
N LEU A 83 -3.39 18.62 21.63
CA LEU A 83 -3.04 18.82 20.22
C LEU A 83 -4.12 18.27 19.26
N ILE A 84 -4.86 17.25 19.68
CA ILE A 84 -5.87 16.57 18.87
C ILE A 84 -7.09 16.38 19.78
N ASP A 85 -8.04 17.29 19.61
CA ASP A 85 -9.30 17.30 20.36
C ASP A 85 -10.29 16.27 19.81
N PHE A 86 -11.28 15.96 20.63
CA PHE A 86 -12.34 14.98 20.35
C PHE A 86 -13.53 15.60 19.60
#